data_AF-A0A7W0JK36-F1
#
_entry.id   AF-A0A7W0JK36-F1
#
_cell.length_a   1.000
_cell.length_b   1.000
_cell.length_c   1.000
_cell.angle_alpha   90.00
_cell.angle_beta   90.00
_cell.angle_gamma   90.00
#
_symmetry.space_group_name_H-M   'P 1'
#
loop_
_entity.id
_entity.type
_entity.pdbx_description
1 polymer ?
#
loop_
_entity_poly.entity_id
_entity_poly.type
_entity_poly.pdbx_seq_one_letter_code
_entity_poly.pdbx_strand_id
1 'polypeptide(L)' 'MARASDGNEQLLCSFCGKSQRQVKKLIAGPGVYICDECIDLCNEIIDEELTAPTQLDLDNLPRPRDIYSV' A
#
# COMPACT_ATOMS: atom_id res chain seq x y z
N MET A 1 22.91 22.40 -8.34
CA MET A 1 21.81 23.34 -8.08
C MET A 1 21.16 22.97 -6.76
N ALA A 2 21.57 23.57 -5.65
CA ALA A 2 20.92 23.41 -4.36
C ALA A 2 20.06 24.65 -4.14
N ARG A 3 18.75 24.55 -4.40
CA ARG A 3 17.81 25.60 -4.00
C ARG A 3 17.41 25.27 -2.56
N ALA A 4 17.89 26.09 -1.63
CA ALA A 4 17.27 26.22 -0.32
C ALA A 4 15.84 26.71 -0.59
N SER A 5 14.87 25.83 -0.35
CA SER A 5 13.45 26.15 -0.44
C SER A 5 12.96 26.54 0.96
N ASP A 6 12.16 27.59 0.97
CA ASP A 6 11.65 28.33 2.11
C ASP A 6 11.17 27.48 3.30
N GLY A 7 11.45 27.99 4.51
CA GLY A 7 11.24 27.35 5.82
C GLY A 7 9.78 27.18 6.27
N ASN A 8 8.89 26.77 5.37
CA ASN A 8 7.54 26.30 5.69
C ASN A 8 6.98 25.39 4.58
N GLU A 9 7.83 24.63 3.88
CA GLU A 9 7.34 23.52 3.07
C GLU A 9 6.74 22.49 4.02
N GLN A 10 5.41 22.55 4.14
CA GLN A 10 4.65 21.57 4.89
C GLN A 10 4.94 20.21 4.27
N LEU A 11 5.72 19.38 4.95
CA LEU A 11 5.96 18.02 4.51
C LEU A 11 4.61 17.29 4.55
N LEU A 12 4.14 16.85 3.38
CA LEU A 12 2.87 16.17 3.20
C LEU A 12 3.13 14.68 2.95
N CYS A 13 2.31 13.82 3.55
CA CYS A 13 2.26 12.41 3.19
C CYS A 13 1.85 12.27 1.71
N SER A 14 2.63 11.53 0.93
CA SER A 14 2.39 11.30 -0.50
C SER A 14 1.15 10.43 -0.78
N PHE A 15 0.60 9.77 0.24
CA PHE A 15 -0.54 8.86 0.12
C PHE A 15 -1.86 9.53 0.51
N CYS A 16 -1.92 10.14 1.70
CA CYS A 16 -3.15 10.77 2.21
C CYS A 16 -3.16 12.30 2.15
N GLY A 17 -2.03 12.94 1.80
CA GLY A 17 -1.91 14.40 1.71
C GLY A 17 -1.84 15.13 3.07
N LYS A 18 -1.86 14.43 4.21
CA LYS A 18 -1.78 15.05 5.53
C LYS A 18 -0.39 15.64 5.77
N SER A 19 -0.35 16.82 6.40
CA SER A 19 0.90 17.46 6.81
C SER A 19 1.53 16.77 8.03
N GLN A 20 2.83 16.98 8.24
CA GLN A 20 3.57 16.50 9.41
C GLN A 20 2.90 16.87 10.76
N ARG A 21 2.13 17.96 10.83
CA ARG A 21 1.43 18.39 12.05
C ARG A 21 0.13 17.61 12.31
N GLN A 22 -0.43 16.99 11.28
CA GLN A 22 -1.70 16.25 11.34
C GLN A 22 -1.51 14.76 11.64
N VAL A 23 -0.28 14.27 11.63
CA VAL A 23 0.06 12.85 11.83
C VAL A 23 1.04 12.71 12.99
N LYS A 24 1.06 11.55 13.63
CA LYS A 24 1.96 11.31 14.78
C LYS A 24 3.40 11.13 14.31
N LYS A 25 3.59 10.49 13.15
CA LYS A 25 4.90 10.31 12.51
C LYS A 25 4.77 10.53 11.02
N LEU A 26 5.77 11.19 10.45
CA LEU A 26 5.96 11.30 9.01
C LEU A 26 7.38 10.85 8.68
N ILE A 27 7.51 9.82 7.86
CA ILE A 27 8.77 9.18 7.48
C ILE A 27 9.15 9.69 6.09
N ALA A 28 10.39 10.15 5.96
CA ALA A 28 10.94 10.65 4.70
C ALA A 28 11.77 9.56 4.00
N GLY A 29 11.48 9.32 2.73
CA GLY A 29 12.29 8.55 1.81
C GLY A 29 12.85 9.44 0.69
N PRO A 30 13.65 8.88 -0.25
CA PRO A 30 14.13 9.61 -1.42
C PRO A 30 12.96 10.09 -2.31
N GLY A 31 12.56 11.36 -2.15
CA GLY A 31 11.50 11.99 -2.95
C GLY A 31 10.06 11.60 -2.57
N VAL A 32 9.85 10.94 -1.44
CA VAL A 32 8.52 10.46 -1.01
C VAL A 32 8.37 10.56 0.51
N TYR A 33 7.15 10.74 0.99
CA TYR A 33 6.84 10.78 2.42
C TYR A 33 5.64 9.89 2.74
N ILE A 34 5.67 9.19 3.87
CA ILE A 34 4.58 8.33 4.33
C ILE A 34 4.32 8.55 5.82
N CYS A 35 3.05 8.59 6.23
CA CYS A 35 2.67 8.74 7.65
C CYS A 35 2.36 7.40 8.32
N ASP A 36 2.29 7.42 9.66
CA ASP A 36 1.94 6.23 10.46
C ASP A 36 0.60 5.62 10.07
N GLU A 37 -0.45 6.42 9.89
CA GLU A 37 -1.78 5.92 9.51
C GLU A 37 -1.78 5.20 8.15
N CYS A 38 -1.00 5.69 7.18
CA CYS A 38 -0.89 5.03 5.88
C CYS A 38 -0.11 3.73 5.98
N ILE A 39 0.87 3.64 6.88
CA ILE A 39 1.60 2.39 7.13
C ILE A 39 0.66 1.35 7.74
N ASP A 40 -0.14 1.75 8.73
CA ASP A 40 -1.10 0.86 9.39
C ASP A 40 -2.12 0.32 8.38
N LEU A 41 -2.71 1.20 7.55
CA LEU A 41 -3.62 0.79 6.48
C LEU A 41 -2.93 -0.13 5.45
N CYS A 42 -1.68 0.17 5.06
CA CYS A 42 -0.93 -0.70 4.15
C CYS A 42 -0.69 -2.08 4.76
N ASN A 43 -0.38 -2.17 6.06
CA ASN A 43 -0.20 -3.44 6.74
C ASN A 43 -1.50 -4.24 6.79
N GLU A 44 -2.64 -3.59 7.08
CA GLU A 44 -3.96 -4.25 7.07
C GLU A 44 -4.27 -4.88 5.71
N ILE A 45 -4.06 -4.13 4.62
CA ILE A 45 -4.29 -4.64 3.25
C ILE A 45 -3.36 -5.83 2.94
N ILE A 46 -2.08 -5.75 3.33
CA ILE A 46 -1.11 -6.83 3.08
C ILE A 46 -1.47 -8.08 3.90
N ASP A 47 -1.84 -7.90 5.16
CA ASP A 47 -2.21 -9.00 6.05
C ASP A 47 -3.48 -9.70 5.55
N GLU A 48 -4.47 -8.96 5.03
CA GLU A 48 -5.65 -9.53 4.39
C GLU A 48 -5.28 -10.40 3.18
N GLU A 49 -4.36 -9.96 2.32
CA GLU A 49 -3.92 -10.74 1.16
C GLU A 49 -3.14 -12.00 1.55
N LEU A 50 -2.29 -11.93 2.58
CA LEU A 50 -1.50 -13.07 3.06
C LEU A 50 -2.36 -14.10 3.81
N THR A 51 -3.40 -13.64 4.50
CA THR A 51 -4.26 -14.51 5.32
C THR A 51 -5.45 -15.05 4.53
N ALA A 52 -5.81 -14.40 3.41
CA ALA A 52 -6.78 -14.95 2.48
C ALA A 52 -6.29 -16.32 2.02
N PRO A 53 -6.99 -17.42 2.34
CA PRO A 53 -6.71 -18.68 1.68
C PRO A 53 -6.85 -18.40 0.19
N THR A 54 -5.85 -18.78 -0.61
CA THR A 54 -6.03 -18.84 -2.07
C THR A 54 -7.28 -19.68 -2.29
N GLN A 55 -8.39 -19.01 -2.57
CA GLN A 55 -9.69 -19.64 -2.74
C GLN A 55 -9.64 -20.24 -4.14
N LEU A 56 -8.83 -21.30 -4.27
CA LEU A 56 -8.95 -22.21 -5.38
C LEU A 56 -10.36 -22.76 -5.25
N ASP A 57 -11.20 -22.41 -6.22
CA ASP A 57 -12.52 -22.98 -6.35
C ASP A 57 -12.37 -24.45 -6.73
N LEU A 58 -12.05 -25.27 -5.73
CA LEU A 58 -11.80 -26.69 -5.89
C LEU A 58 -13.10 -27.41 -6.33
N ASP A 59 -14.25 -26.82 -6.02
CA ASP A 59 -15.56 -27.34 -6.34
C ASP A 59 -15.89 -27.18 -7.83
N ASN A 60 -15.33 -26.17 -8.51
CA ASN A 60 -15.52 -25.92 -9.94
C ASN A 60 -14.30 -26.28 -10.82
N LEU A 61 -13.39 -27.12 -10.33
CA LEU A 61 -12.28 -27.61 -11.15
C LEU A 61 -12.80 -28.53 -12.28
N PRO A 62 -12.57 -28.17 -13.57
CA PRO A 62 -12.93 -29.05 -14.68
C PRO A 62 -12.13 -30.34 -14.59
N ARG A 63 -12.75 -31.47 -14.95
CA ARG A 63 -12.01 -32.74 -14.99
C ARG A 63 -10.99 -32.66 -16.12
N PRO A 64 -9.86 -33.38 -16.04
CA PRO A 64 -8.82 -33.33 -17.07
C PRO A 64 -9.36 -33.55 -18.50
N ARG A 65 -10.34 -34.46 -18.68
CA ARG A 65 -10.98 -34.70 -19.98
C ARG A 65 -11.71 -33.48 -20.55
N ASP A 66 -12.30 -32.65 -19.69
CA ASP A 66 -13.05 -31.46 -20.08
C ASP A 66 -12.10 -30.31 -20.51
N ILE A 67 -10.82 -30.35 -20.12
CA ILE A 67 -9.77 -29.39 -20.52
C ILE A 67 -9.22 -29.73 -21.92
N TYR A 68 -9.04 -31.01 -22.22
CA TYR A 68 -8.50 -31.49 -23.50
C TYR A 68 -9.52 -31.54 -24.64
N SER A 69 -10.79 -31.26 -24.38
CA SER A 69 -11.87 -31.30 -25.37
C SER A 69 -12.21 -29.94 -26.01
N VAL A 70 -11.43 -28.90 -25.67
CA VAL A 70 -11.40 -27.59 -26.34
C VAL A 70 -10.26 -27.56 -27.37
#